data_AF-A0A964L875-F1
#
_entry.id   AF-A0A964L875-F1
#
_cell.length_a   1.000
_cell.length_b   1.000
_cell.length_c   1.000
_cell.angle_alpha   90.00
_cell.angle_beta   90.00
_cell.angle_gamma   90.00
#
_symmetry.space_group_name_H-M   'P 1'
#
loop_
_entity.id
_entity.type
_entity.pdbx_description
1 polymer ?
#
loop_
_entity_poly.entity_id
_entity_poly.type
_entity_poly.pdbx_seq_one_letter_code
_entity_poly.pdbx_strand_id
1 'polypeptide(L)' 'MIDHRDWIDLLEDEDVAFLKRFVLASGSLKELAEAYGLSYPTVRLRLDRLIAKT' A
#
# COMPACT_ATOMS: atom_id res chain seq x y z
N MET A 1 16.82 -18.58 -14.81
CA MET A 1 16.16 -18.56 -13.49
C MET A 1 15.69 -17.14 -13.27
N ILE A 2 14.41 -16.87 -13.47
CA ILE A 2 13.83 -15.59 -13.09
C ILE A 2 13.67 -15.68 -11.57
N ASP A 3 14.38 -14.81 -10.86
CA ASP A 3 14.18 -14.52 -9.44
C ASP A 3 12.71 -14.10 -9.25
N HIS A 4 11.86 -15.06 -8.88
CA HIS A 4 10.50 -14.79 -8.44
C HIS A 4 10.66 -14.16 -7.07
N ARG A 5 10.80 -12.83 -7.06
CA ARG A 5 11.00 -12.04 -5.85
C ARG A 5 9.88 -12.37 -4.86
N ASP A 6 10.19 -13.07 -3.78
CA ASP A 6 9.32 -13.39 -2.64
C ASP A 6 9.01 -12.15 -1.77
N TRP A 7 9.06 -10.94 -2.35
CA TRP A 7 8.78 -9.69 -1.62
C TRP A 7 7.31 -9.59 -1.23
N ILE A 8 6.43 -10.20 -2.03
CA ILE A 8 5.01 -10.23 -1.75
C ILE A 8 4.67 -11.15 -0.57
N ASP A 9 5.51 -12.16 -0.32
CA ASP A 9 5.35 -13.08 0.82
C ASP A 9 5.79 -12.44 2.14
N LEU A 10 6.53 -11.32 2.09
CA LEU A 10 6.88 -10.50 3.25
C LEU A 10 5.77 -9.51 3.63
N LEU A 11 4.73 -9.37 2.80
CA LEU A 11 3.61 -8.48 3.07
C LEU A 11 2.60 -9.15 3.99
N GLU A 12 2.15 -8.39 4.99
CA GLU A 12 1.06 -8.83 5.84
C GLU A 12 -0.28 -8.69 5.10
N ASP A 13 -1.33 -9.39 5.54
CA ASP A 13 -2.68 -9.30 4.94
C ASP A 13 -3.17 -7.84 4.84
N GLU A 14 -2.81 -7.00 5.81
CA GLU A 14 -3.14 -5.58 5.83
C GLU A 14 -2.40 -4.76 4.77
N ASP A 15 -1.18 -5.16 4.41
CA ASP A 15 -0.38 -4.53 3.35
C ASP A 15 -0.98 -4.86 1.98
N VAL A 16 -1.35 -6.13 1.77
CA VAL A 16 -2.03 -6.59 0.55
C VAL A 16 -3.39 -5.90 0.40
N ALA A 17 -4.16 -5.80 1.48
CA ALA A 17 -5.44 -5.13 1.51
C ALA A 17 -5.33 -3.61 1.24
N PHE A 18 -4.23 -2.98 1.69
CA PHE A 18 -3.91 -1.59 1.40
C PHE A 18 -3.55 -1.41 -0.08
N LEU A 19 -2.66 -2.25 -0.63
CA LEU A 19 -2.25 -2.20 -2.04
C LEU A 19 -3.43 -2.41 -2.99
N LYS A 20 -4.33 -3.36 -2.68
CA LYS A 20 -5.54 -3.58 -3.47
C LYS A 20 -6.39 -2.32 -3.58
N ARG A 21 -6.60 -1.62 -2.46
CA ARG A 21 -7.35 -0.35 -2.44
C ARG A 21 -6.59 0.75 -3.14
N PHE A 22 -5.27 0.80 -2.99
CA PHE A 22 -4.42 1.76 -3.68
C PHE A 22 -4.53 1.63 -5.21
N VAL A 23 -4.52 0.41 -5.73
CA VAL A 23 -4.74 0.15 -7.16
C VAL A 23 -6.17 0.53 -7.60
N LEU A 24 -7.19 0.22 -6.79
CA LEU A 24 -8.58 0.61 -7.09
C LEU A 24 -8.76 2.14 -7.11
N ALA A 25 -7.98 2.88 -6.32
CA ALA A 25 -7.91 4.34 -6.35
C ALA A 25 -6.92 4.88 -7.40
N SER A 26 -6.52 4.07 -8.39
CA SER A 26 -5.55 4.44 -9.43
C SER A 26 -4.22 5.01 -8.91
N GLY A 27 -3.80 4.60 -7.70
CA GLY A 27 -2.61 5.11 -7.03
C GLY A 27 -2.78 6.48 -6.34
N SER A 28 -4.00 7.00 -6.24
CA SER A 28 -4.29 8.29 -5.61
C SER A 28 -4.32 8.17 -4.09
N LEU A 29 -3.28 8.69 -3.42
CA LEU A 29 -3.24 8.79 -1.95
C LEU A 29 -4.33 9.72 -1.38
N LYS A 30 -4.79 10.71 -2.16
CA LYS A 30 -5.87 11.62 -1.74
C LYS A 30 -7.21 10.89 -1.70
N GLU A 31 -7.55 10.19 -2.78
CA GLU A 31 -8.79 9.40 -2.82
C GLU A 31 -8.77 8.29 -1.78
N LEU A 32 -7.61 7.68 -1.52
CA LEU A 32 -7.46 6.68 -0.46
C LEU A 32 -7.68 7.27 0.94
N ALA A 33 -7.18 8.49 1.18
CA ALA A 33 -7.38 9.21 2.42
C ALA A 33 -8.87 9.52 2.65
N GLU A 34 -9.56 9.99 1.61
CA GLU A 34 -11.01 10.18 1.63
C GLU A 34 -11.77 8.88 1.88
N ALA A 35 -11.40 7.80 1.19
CA ALA A 35 -12.05 6.49 1.31
C ALA A 35 -11.86 5.84 2.70
N TYR A 36 -10.72 6.08 3.36
CA TYR A 36 -10.47 5.61 4.73
C TYR A 36 -10.95 6.58 5.81
N GLY A 37 -11.40 7.80 5.46
CA GLY A 37 -11.70 8.85 6.43
C GLY A 37 -10.46 9.28 7.23
N LEU A 38 -9.27 9.18 6.62
CA LEU A 38 -7.99 9.51 7.23
C LEU A 38 -7.38 10.75 6.59
N SER A 39 -6.39 11.33 7.25
CA SER A 39 -5.63 12.43 6.65
C SER A 39 -4.67 11.91 5.57
N TYR A 40 -4.41 12.73 4.55
CA TYR A 40 -3.40 12.43 3.53
C TYR A 40 -2.03 12.08 4.14
N PRO A 41 -1.49 12.83 5.14
CA PRO A 41 -0.26 12.43 5.82
C PRO A 41 -0.29 11.03 6.44
N THR A 42 -1.42 10.61 7.04
CA THR A 42 -1.58 9.29 7.64
C THR A 42 -1.47 8.18 6.59
N VAL A 43 -2.16 8.35 5.46
CA VAL A 43 -2.12 7.37 4.37
C VAL A 43 -0.76 7.34 3.69
N ARG A 44 -0.13 8.52 3.51
CA ARG A 44 1.21 8.62 2.95
C ARG A 44 2.22 7.85 3.79
N LEU A 45 2.18 8.01 5.12
CA LEU A 45 3.05 7.29 6.03
C LEU A 45 2.86 5.76 5.94
N ARG A 46 1.63 5.30 5.72
CA ARG A 46 1.34 3.87 5.51
C ARG A 46 1.97 3.34 4.22
N LEU A 47 1.90 4.09 3.13
CA LEU A 47 2.61 3.74 1.88
C LEU A 47 4.13 3.74 2.07
N ASP A 48 4.68 4.78 2.73
CA ASP A 48 6.13 4.88 2.97
C ASP A 48 6.65 3.69 3.79
N ARG A 49 5.89 3.21 4.79
CA ARG A 49 6.22 2.00 5.55
C ARG A 49 6.24 0.74 4.69
N LEU A 50 5.28 0.60 3.78
CA LEU A 50 5.19 -0.55 2.87
C LEU A 50 6.36 -0.55 1.88
N ILE A 51 6.74 0.61 1.35
CA ILE A 51 7.93 0.78 0.50
C ILE A 51 9.20 0.36 1.25
N ALA A 52 9.34 0.72 2.53
CA ALA A 52 10.50 0.36 3.34
C ALA A 52 10.60 -1.14 3.68
N LYS A 53 9.52 -1.91 3.51
CA LYS A 53 9.50 -3.39 3.68
C LYS A 53 9.99 -4.13 2.43
N THR A 54 9.99 -3.46 1.27
CA THR A 54 10.39 -4.02 -0.04
C THR A 54 11.84 -3.64 -0.35
#